data_AF-A0A7C4SLH1-F1
#
_entry.id   AF-A0A7C4SLH1-F1
#
_cell.length_a   1.000
_cell.length_b   1.000
_cell.length_c   1.000
_cell.angle_alpha   90.00
_cell.angle_beta   90.00
_cell.angle_gamma   90.00
#
_symmetry.space_group_name_H-M   'P 1'
#
loop_
_entity.id
_entity.type
_entity.pdbx_description
1 polymer ?
#
loop_
_entity_poly.entity_id
_entity_poly.type
_entity_poly.pdbx_seq_one_letter_code
_entity_poly.pdbx_strand_id
1 'polypeptide(L)'
;MDNKTIFKVSLVVGILAPLLAQLGYIWGLYTFGATKLPSSLWGGVWYRADPQGIVNRPVRGEWIPHFLGGILLAGALSYLHAKFLWFPLDPIGFLIITDGHALIEGLWTTVTAAWAIKLIILRVGGSKFYEEVGVPVAIGFIVGAVLVSFIGGLLMVVRFFVPF
;
A
#
# COMPACT_ATOMS: atom_id res chain seq x y z
N MET A 1 -10.49 23.29 -12.67
CA MET A 1 -9.17 23.28 -11.99
C MET A 1 -8.14 22.88 -13.04
N ASP A 2 -7.03 23.60 -13.18
CA ASP A 2 -6.02 23.27 -14.20
C ASP A 2 -5.31 21.93 -13.86
N ASN A 3 -5.02 21.12 -14.87
CA ASN A 3 -4.38 19.80 -14.72
C ASN A 3 -3.04 19.90 -13.99
N LYS A 4 -2.29 20.99 -14.22
CA LYS A 4 -1.02 21.25 -13.52
C LYS A 4 -1.23 21.48 -12.01
N THR A 5 -2.32 22.15 -11.64
CA THR A 5 -2.64 22.39 -10.23
C THR A 5 -3.05 21.10 -9.54
N ILE A 6 -3.88 20.27 -10.19
CA ILE A 6 -4.25 18.94 -9.67
C ILE A 6 -2.99 18.11 -9.43
N PHE A 7 -2.10 18.04 -10.42
CA PHE A 7 -0.86 17.25 -10.29
C PHE A 7 0.03 17.74 -9.14
N LYS A 8 0.25 19.06 -9.03
CA LYS A 8 1.07 19.63 -7.94
C LYS A 8 0.47 19.34 -6.56
N VAL A 9 -0.85 19.50 -6.42
CA VAL A 9 -1.55 19.21 -5.17
C VAL A 9 -1.44 17.73 -4.82
N SER A 10 -1.72 16.82 -5.77
CA SER A 10 -1.61 15.38 -5.54
C SER A 10 -0.18 14.96 -5.19
N LEU A 11 0.83 15.54 -5.81
CA LEU A 11 2.24 15.28 -5.50
C LEU A 11 2.58 15.72 -4.07
N VAL A 12 2.22 16.94 -3.69
CA VAL A 12 2.49 17.49 -2.36
C VAL A 12 1.76 16.70 -1.29
N VAL A 13 0.47 16.39 -1.50
CA VAL A 13 -0.34 15.59 -0.58
C VAL A 13 0.21 14.17 -0.47
N GLY A 14 0.59 13.54 -1.58
CA GLY A 14 1.14 12.18 -1.61
C GLY A 14 2.45 12.03 -0.84
N ILE A 15 3.23 13.11 -0.69
CA ILE A 15 4.45 13.13 0.12
C ILE A 15 4.15 13.49 1.57
N LEU A 16 3.39 14.56 1.81
CA LEU A 16 3.18 15.09 3.16
C LEU A 16 2.23 14.23 4.00
N ALA A 17 1.15 13.70 3.41
CA ALA A 17 0.16 12.93 4.15
C ALA A 17 0.76 11.69 4.85
N PRO A 18 1.54 10.80 4.19
CA PRO A 18 2.12 9.65 4.87
C PRO A 18 3.16 10.04 5.93
N LEU A 19 3.95 11.10 5.68
CA LEU A 19 4.92 11.60 6.67
C LEU A 19 4.22 12.12 7.93
N LEU A 20 3.19 12.95 7.76
CA LEU A 20 2.41 13.48 8.88
C LEU A 20 1.64 12.38 9.62
N ALA A 21 1.10 11.40 8.89
CA ALA A 21 0.44 10.24 9.49
C ALA A 21 1.43 9.43 10.36
N GLN A 22 2.65 9.19 9.87
CA GLN A 22 3.67 8.47 10.62
C GLN A 22 4.14 9.24 11.86
N LEU A 23 4.37 10.55 11.74
CA LEU A 23 4.74 11.40 12.86
C LEU A 23 3.62 11.48 13.90
N GLY A 24 2.37 11.65 13.47
CA GLY A 24 1.20 11.66 14.34
C GLY A 24 1.01 10.32 15.06
N TYR A 25 1.28 9.21 14.38
CA TYR A 25 1.24 7.88 14.99
C TYR A 25 2.31 7.71 16.07
N ILE A 26 3.56 8.09 15.78
CA ILE A 26 4.66 8.05 16.76
C ILE A 26 4.33 8.94 17.96
N TRP A 27 3.89 10.18 17.72
CA TRP A 27 3.48 11.09 18.78
C TRP A 27 2.36 10.51 19.65
N GLY A 28 1.32 9.93 19.02
CA GLY A 28 0.23 9.27 19.74
C GLY A 28 0.70 8.13 20.62
N LEU A 29 1.65 7.31 20.14
CA LEU A 29 2.24 6.23 20.94
C LEU A 29 2.96 6.75 22.18
N TYR A 30 3.70 7.86 22.06
CA TYR A 30 4.43 8.45 23.19
C TYR A 30 3.52 9.16 24.20
N THR A 31 2.42 9.76 23.76
CA THR A 31 1.51 10.52 24.64
C THR A 31 0.49 9.64 25.35
N PHE A 32 -0.16 8.72 24.62
CA PHE A 32 -1.22 7.88 25.17
C PHE A 32 -0.72 6.51 25.62
N GLY A 33 0.45 6.08 25.14
CA GLY A 33 1.01 4.77 25.40
C GLY A 33 0.45 3.70 24.45
N ALA A 34 1.32 2.81 23.98
CA ALA A 34 0.99 1.76 23.01
C ALA A 34 -0.08 0.77 23.49
N THR A 35 -0.27 0.63 24.81
CA THR A 35 -1.27 -0.26 25.42
C THR A 35 -2.67 0.36 25.51
N LYS A 36 -2.79 1.69 25.46
CA LYS A 36 -4.07 2.41 25.55
C LYS A 36 -4.63 2.79 24.19
N LEU A 37 -3.78 2.93 23.19
CA LEU A 37 -4.24 3.08 21.82
C LEU A 37 -4.86 1.76 21.35
N PRO A 38 -5.98 1.79 20.60
CA PRO A 38 -6.58 0.60 19.98
C PRO A 38 -5.66 -0.06 18.92
N SER A 39 -4.40 0.37 18.81
CA SER A 39 -3.34 -0.31 18.09
C SER A 39 -2.84 -1.54 18.87
N SER A 40 -3.72 -2.51 19.13
CA SER A 40 -3.29 -3.90 19.05
C SER A 40 -3.11 -4.21 17.56
N LEU A 41 -2.02 -3.71 16.98
CA LEU A 41 -1.59 -4.04 15.63
C LEU A 41 -1.29 -5.53 15.61
N TRP A 42 -2.29 -6.34 15.25
CA TRP A 42 -2.22 -7.74 14.84
C TRP A 42 -1.54 -8.75 15.80
N GLY A 43 -0.91 -8.31 16.89
CA GLY A 43 -0.26 -9.16 17.90
C GLY A 43 -0.03 -8.48 19.27
N GLY A 44 -0.51 -7.25 19.46
CA GLY A 44 -0.32 -6.51 20.72
C GLY A 44 1.14 -6.15 21.02
N VAL A 45 1.35 -5.43 22.11
CA VAL A 45 2.70 -5.05 22.58
C VAL A 45 3.56 -6.30 22.81
N TRP A 46 2.95 -7.40 23.23
CA TRP A 46 3.60 -8.68 23.48
C TRP A 46 4.23 -9.33 22.23
N TYR A 47 3.56 -9.30 21.06
CA TYR A 47 4.16 -9.78 19.80
C TYR A 47 5.32 -8.91 19.30
N ARG A 48 5.34 -7.63 19.70
CA ARG A 48 6.42 -6.71 19.34
C ARG A 48 7.55 -6.66 20.36
N ALA A 49 7.28 -7.07 21.60
CA ALA A 49 8.22 -7.17 22.70
C ALA A 49 8.78 -8.59 22.89
N ASP A 50 8.26 -9.59 22.17
CA ASP A 50 8.76 -10.96 22.20
C ASP A 50 10.23 -11.02 21.76
N PRO A 51 11.16 -11.36 22.67
CA PRO A 51 12.58 -11.41 22.36
C PRO A 51 12.90 -12.39 21.24
N GLN A 52 12.17 -13.52 21.12
CA GLN A 52 12.41 -14.53 20.09
C GLN A 52 12.02 -14.01 18.70
N GLY A 53 10.85 -13.37 18.57
CA GLY A 53 10.39 -12.72 17.35
C GLY A 53 11.27 -11.54 16.93
N ILE A 54 11.79 -10.75 17.87
CA ILE A 54 12.71 -9.63 17.58
C ILE A 54 14.06 -10.15 17.06
N VAL A 55 14.58 -11.25 17.60
CA VAL A 55 15.85 -11.85 17.16
C VAL A 55 15.77 -12.35 15.71
N ASN A 56 14.61 -12.87 15.30
CA ASN A 56 14.37 -13.38 13.95
C ASN A 56 13.95 -12.30 12.93
N ARG A 57 13.67 -11.07 13.37
CA ARG A 57 13.39 -9.97 12.44
C ARG A 57 14.70 -9.51 11.80
N PRO A 58 14.77 -9.32 10.48
CA PRO A 58 16.00 -9.07 9.72
C PRO A 58 16.72 -7.73 10.02
N VAL A 59 16.36 -7.04 11.11
CA VAL A 59 16.91 -5.72 11.48
C VAL A 59 18.25 -5.83 12.22
N ARG A 60 18.68 -7.02 12.66
CA ARG A 60 19.96 -7.21 13.38
C ARG A 60 21.22 -7.32 12.49
N GLY A 61 21.14 -6.94 11.22
CA GLY A 61 22.27 -6.98 10.26
C GLY A 61 22.44 -5.70 9.42
N GLU A 62 23.38 -5.71 8.48
CA GLU A 62 23.61 -4.60 7.54
C GLU A 62 22.43 -4.45 6.56
N TRP A 63 21.40 -3.70 6.97
CA TRP A 63 20.23 -3.41 6.13
C TRP A 63 20.53 -2.37 5.04
N ILE A 64 21.55 -1.53 5.23
CA ILE A 64 21.94 -0.47 4.30
C ILE A 64 22.30 -1.03 2.91
N PRO A 65 23.14 -2.09 2.77
CA PRO A 65 23.37 -2.74 1.49
C PRO A 65 22.09 -3.20 0.77
N HIS A 66 21.14 -3.79 1.51
CA HIS A 66 19.88 -4.28 0.95
C HIS A 66 18.98 -3.13 0.48
N PHE A 67 18.93 -2.05 1.27
CA PHE A 67 18.20 -0.83 0.93
C PHE A 67 18.78 -0.15 -0.32
N LEU A 68 20.10 0.03 -0.37
CA LEU A 68 20.79 0.58 -1.54
C LEU A 68 20.64 -0.33 -2.76
N GLY A 69 20.73 -1.65 -2.58
CA GLY A 69 20.48 -2.64 -3.62
C GLY A 69 19.07 -2.52 -4.20
N GLY A 70 18.05 -2.34 -3.35
CA GLY A 70 16.67 -2.10 -3.75
C GLY A 70 16.52 -0.81 -4.57
N ILE A 71 17.11 0.31 -4.12
CA ILE A 71 17.10 1.59 -4.86
C ILE A 71 17.75 1.43 -6.23
N LEU A 72 18.94 0.82 -6.28
CA LEU A 72 19.69 0.64 -7.52
C LEU A 72 18.94 -0.26 -8.49
N LEU A 73 18.37 -1.37 -8.02
CA LEU A 73 17.60 -2.28 -8.86
C LEU A 73 16.31 -1.63 -9.36
N ALA A 74 15.53 -0.98 -8.50
CA ALA A 74 14.31 -0.28 -8.88
C ALA A 74 14.60 0.85 -9.88
N GLY A 75 15.66 1.61 -9.66
CA GLY A 75 16.13 2.65 -10.59
C GLY A 75 16.58 2.07 -11.93
N ALA A 76 17.35 0.98 -11.91
CA ALA A 76 17.79 0.29 -13.12
C ALA A 76 16.61 -0.29 -13.92
N LEU A 77 15.65 -0.94 -13.25
CA LEU A 77 14.43 -1.43 -13.88
C LEU A 77 13.62 -0.27 -14.48
N SER A 78 13.49 0.84 -13.76
CA SER A 78 12.75 2.02 -14.24
C SER A 78 13.41 2.61 -15.49
N TYR A 79 14.75 2.68 -15.50
CA TYR A 79 15.51 3.14 -16.64
C TYR A 79 15.40 2.18 -17.84
N LEU A 80 15.52 0.86 -17.61
CA LEU A 80 15.41 -0.15 -18.66
C LEU A 80 14.01 -0.19 -19.25
N HIS A 81 12.96 -0.06 -18.43
CA HIS A 81 11.57 -0.01 -18.88
C HIS A 81 11.28 1.27 -19.69
N ALA A 82 11.91 2.40 -19.33
CA ALA A 82 11.81 3.65 -20.10
C ALA A 82 12.56 3.58 -21.45
N LYS A 83 13.64 2.82 -21.53
CA LYS A 83 14.46 2.69 -22.76
C LYS A 83 14.00 1.57 -23.68
N PHE A 84 13.52 0.46 -23.12
CA PHE A 84 13.12 -0.74 -23.84
C PHE A 84 11.65 -1.04 -23.57
N LEU A 85 10.78 -0.62 -24.49
CA LEU A 85 9.32 -0.79 -24.38
C LEU A 85 8.86 -2.25 -24.21
N TRP A 86 9.69 -3.21 -24.64
CA TRP A 86 9.37 -4.65 -24.59
C TRP A 86 9.84 -5.34 -23.29
N PHE A 87 10.56 -4.63 -22.42
CA PHE A 87 11.20 -5.26 -21.26
C PHE A 87 10.13 -5.85 -20.31
N PRO A 88 10.19 -7.15 -20.00
CA PRO A 88 9.08 -7.84 -19.34
C PRO A 88 8.94 -7.51 -17.84
N LEU A 89 9.99 -6.96 -17.22
CA LEU A 89 9.97 -6.62 -15.81
C LEU A 89 9.56 -5.16 -15.62
N ASP A 90 8.41 -4.99 -14.97
CA ASP A 90 7.89 -3.71 -14.52
C ASP A 90 8.46 -3.39 -13.12
N PRO A 91 9.05 -2.19 -12.90
CA PRO A 91 9.43 -1.71 -11.58
C PRO A 91 8.32 -1.85 -10.52
N ILE A 92 7.07 -1.65 -10.91
CA ILE A 92 5.91 -1.75 -10.01
C ILE A 92 5.68 -3.21 -9.61
N GLY A 93 5.78 -4.14 -10.56
CA GLY A 93 5.67 -5.57 -10.28
C GLY A 93 6.76 -6.06 -9.33
N PHE A 94 7.98 -5.57 -9.49
CA PHE A 94 9.08 -5.85 -8.56
C PHE A 94 8.76 -5.39 -7.13
N LEU A 95 8.20 -4.18 -6.98
CA LEU A 95 7.83 -3.62 -5.68
C LEU A 95 6.73 -4.44 -4.99
N ILE A 96 5.71 -4.87 -5.73
CA ILE A 96 4.60 -5.67 -5.19
C ILE A 96 5.08 -7.06 -4.73
N ILE A 97 6.02 -7.68 -5.43
CA ILE A 97 6.53 -9.02 -5.07
C ILE A 97 7.50 -8.97 -3.89
N THR A 98 8.27 -7.89 -3.76
CA THR A 98 9.29 -7.76 -2.70
C THR A 98 8.77 -7.09 -1.44
N ASP A 99 7.61 -6.45 -1.48
CA ASP A 99 6.95 -5.93 -0.30
C ASP A 99 6.35 -7.07 0.54
N GLY A 100 6.83 -7.18 1.78
CA GLY A 100 6.34 -8.18 2.73
C GLY A 100 4.86 -8.00 3.07
N HIS A 101 4.37 -6.76 3.08
CA HIS A 101 2.95 -6.49 3.31
C HIS A 101 2.10 -6.94 2.12
N ALA A 102 2.50 -6.63 0.89
CA ALA A 102 1.82 -7.10 -0.30
C ALA A 102 1.73 -8.63 -0.40
N LEU A 103 2.74 -9.35 0.07
CA LEU A 103 2.70 -10.81 0.14
C LEU A 103 1.67 -11.30 1.18
N ILE A 104 1.70 -10.74 2.39
CA ILE A 104 0.83 -11.15 3.52
C ILE A 104 -0.64 -10.80 3.27
N GLU A 105 -0.89 -9.61 2.72
CA GLU A 105 -2.24 -9.13 2.38
C GLU A 105 -2.79 -9.79 1.12
N GLY A 106 -1.98 -10.61 0.44
CA GLY A 106 -2.39 -11.38 -0.73
C GLY A 106 -2.62 -10.51 -1.96
N LEU A 107 -1.91 -9.39 -2.11
CA LEU A 107 -2.02 -8.53 -3.30
C LEU A 107 -1.75 -9.30 -4.60
N TRP A 108 -0.89 -10.31 -4.57
CA TRP A 108 -0.68 -11.18 -5.73
C TRP A 108 -1.96 -11.95 -6.14
N THR A 109 -2.80 -12.36 -5.18
CA THR A 109 -4.06 -13.07 -5.46
C THR A 109 -5.07 -12.13 -6.09
N THR A 110 -5.17 -10.89 -5.62
CA THR A 110 -6.11 -9.89 -6.14
C THR A 110 -5.69 -9.43 -7.53
N VAL A 111 -4.39 -9.23 -7.79
CA VAL A 111 -3.85 -8.94 -9.11
C VAL A 111 -4.11 -10.10 -10.08
N THR A 112 -3.89 -11.35 -9.65
CA THR A 112 -4.14 -12.54 -10.48
C THR A 112 -5.63 -12.70 -10.78
N ALA A 113 -6.50 -12.48 -9.80
CA ALA A 113 -7.94 -12.49 -9.99
C ALA A 113 -8.40 -11.39 -10.94
N ALA A 114 -7.88 -10.16 -10.78
CA ALA A 114 -8.18 -9.04 -11.67
C ALA A 114 -7.75 -9.32 -13.11
N TRP A 115 -6.58 -9.95 -13.29
CA TRP A 115 -6.11 -10.39 -14.62
C TRP A 115 -7.02 -11.46 -15.22
N ALA A 116 -7.42 -12.47 -14.44
CA ALA A 116 -8.34 -13.51 -14.91
C ALA A 116 -9.71 -12.92 -15.30
N ILE A 117 -10.27 -12.03 -14.48
CA ILE A 117 -11.52 -11.33 -14.78
C ILE A 117 -11.36 -10.49 -16.05
N LYS A 118 -10.26 -9.74 -16.19
CA LYS A 118 -9.98 -8.95 -17.40
C LYS A 118 -9.93 -9.83 -18.65
N LEU A 119 -9.27 -10.99 -18.59
CA LEU A 119 -9.22 -11.92 -19.70
C LEU A 119 -10.61 -12.46 -20.08
N ILE A 120 -11.45 -12.79 -19.09
CA ILE A 120 -12.82 -13.25 -19.34
C ILE A 120 -13.63 -12.14 -20.02
N ILE A 121 -13.59 -10.92 -19.47
CA ILE A 121 -14.32 -9.76 -20.01
C ILE A 121 -13.89 -9.48 -21.45
N LEU A 122 -12.59 -9.47 -21.73
CA LEU A 122 -12.07 -9.22 -23.08
C LEU A 122 -12.43 -10.33 -24.07
N ARG A 123 -12.48 -11.59 -23.63
CA ARG A 123 -12.89 -12.72 -24.49
C ARG A 123 -14.38 -12.75 -24.80
N VAL A 124 -15.23 -12.37 -23.84
CA VAL A 124 -16.69 -12.45 -23.99
C VAL A 124 -17.28 -11.16 -24.57
N GLY A 125 -16.88 -10.00 -24.05
CA GLY A 125 -17.46 -8.69 -24.38
C GLY A 125 -16.60 -7.81 -25.29
N GLY A 126 -15.36 -8.21 -25.59
CA GLY A 126 -14.42 -7.39 -26.35
C GLY A 126 -13.92 -6.17 -25.59
N SER A 127 -13.15 -5.31 -26.28
CA SER A 127 -12.53 -4.11 -25.70
C SER A 127 -13.56 -3.07 -25.25
N LYS A 128 -14.63 -2.87 -26.02
CA LYS A 128 -15.66 -1.86 -25.74
C LYS A 128 -16.38 -2.13 -24.40
N PHE A 129 -16.74 -3.38 -24.12
CA PHE A 129 -17.39 -3.74 -22.87
C PHE A 129 -16.46 -3.62 -21.65
N TYR A 130 -15.16 -3.89 -21.84
CA TYR A 130 -14.16 -3.65 -20.78
C TYR A 130 -14.07 -2.18 -20.40
N GLU A 131 -14.03 -1.27 -21.39
CA GLU A 131 -13.95 0.17 -21.14
C GLU A 131 -15.24 0.75 -20.56
N GLU A 132 -16.40 0.34 -21.07
CA GLU A 132 -17.69 0.91 -20.65
C GLU A 132 -18.20 0.36 -19.30
N VAL A 133 -17.87 -0.89 -18.96
CA VAL A 133 -18.41 -1.56 -17.77
C VAL A 133 -17.31 -2.06 -16.83
N GLY A 134 -16.29 -2.74 -17.37
CA GLY A 134 -15.21 -3.31 -16.56
C GLY A 134 -14.43 -2.25 -15.77
N VAL A 135 -14.05 -1.15 -16.43
CA VAL A 135 -13.29 -0.06 -15.82
C VAL A 135 -14.11 0.68 -14.75
N PRO A 136 -15.37 1.11 -15.00
CA PRO A 136 -16.19 1.74 -13.95
C PRO A 136 -16.44 0.84 -12.73
N VAL A 137 -16.64 -0.46 -12.91
CA VAL A 137 -16.82 -1.41 -11.79
C VAL A 137 -15.54 -1.50 -10.96
N ALA A 138 -14.37 -1.61 -11.59
CA ALA A 138 -13.09 -1.64 -10.89
C ALA A 138 -12.85 -0.34 -10.12
N ILE A 139 -13.12 0.81 -10.73
CA ILE A 139 -13.02 2.12 -10.06
C ILE A 139 -13.97 2.18 -8.87
N GLY A 140 -15.22 1.75 -9.03
CA GLY A 140 -16.22 1.71 -7.96
C GLY A 140 -15.75 0.86 -6.77
N PHE A 141 -15.13 -0.28 -7.03
CA PHE A 141 -14.57 -1.14 -5.97
C PHE A 141 -13.43 -0.46 -5.21
N ILE A 142 -12.49 0.18 -5.94
CA ILE A 142 -11.38 0.93 -5.34
C ILE A 142 -11.91 2.08 -4.48
N VAL A 143 -12.84 2.88 -5.02
CA VAL A 143 -13.44 4.01 -4.30
C VAL A 143 -14.21 3.52 -3.07
N GLY A 144 -14.94 2.41 -3.18
CA GLY A 144 -15.64 1.80 -2.06
C GLY A 144 -14.69 1.38 -0.93
N ALA A 145 -13.58 0.72 -1.26
CA ALA A 145 -12.56 0.32 -0.28
C ALA A 145 -11.94 1.54 0.42
N VAL A 146 -11.65 2.61 -0.33
CA VAL A 146 -11.15 3.87 0.23
C VAL A 146 -12.17 4.51 1.17
N LEU A 147 -13.45 4.56 0.78
CA LEU A 147 -14.53 5.13 1.61
C LEU A 147 -14.73 4.35 2.90
N VAL A 148 -14.78 3.02 2.83
CA VAL A 148 -14.89 2.15 4.02
C VAL A 148 -13.70 2.37 4.96
N SER A 149 -12.49 2.46 4.42
CA SER A 149 -11.28 2.72 5.22
C SER A 149 -11.32 4.10 5.87
N PHE A 150 -11.78 5.12 5.16
CA PHE A 150 -11.92 6.48 5.67
C PHE A 150 -12.96 6.58 6.79
N ILE A 151 -14.16 6.04 6.56
CA ILE A 151 -15.25 6.04 7.54
C ILE A 151 -14.87 5.19 8.76
N GLY A 152 -14.32 3.99 8.54
CA GLY A 152 -13.86 3.11 9.61
C GLY A 152 -12.75 3.76 10.44
N GLY A 153 -11.80 4.44 9.80
CA GLY A 153 -10.78 5.23 10.49
C GLY A 153 -11.36 6.33 11.36
N LEU A 154 -12.33 7.09 10.84
CA LEU A 154 -13.01 8.14 11.60
C LEU A 154 -13.77 7.59 12.81
N LEU A 155 -14.51 6.48 12.62
CA LEU A 155 -15.23 5.80 13.69
C LEU A 155 -14.29 5.30 14.79
N MET A 156 -13.11 4.77 14.42
CA MET A 156 -12.10 4.34 15.39
C MET A 156 -11.54 5.50 16.21
N VAL A 157 -11.37 6.68 15.60
CA VAL A 157 -10.96 7.89 16.33
C VAL A 157 -12.06 8.32 17.30
N VAL A 158 -13.33 8.33 16.89
CA VAL A 158 -14.44 8.69 17.79
C VAL A 158 -14.55 7.70 18.95
N ARG A 159 -14.45 6.40 18.66
CA ARG A 159 -14.48 5.32 19.66
C ARG A 159 -13.35 5.44 20.69
N PHE A 160 -12.19 5.96 20.28
CA PHE A 160 -11.07 6.19 21.20
C PHE A 160 -11.42 7.20 22.30
N PHE A 161 -12.20 8.24 22.00
CA PHE A 161 -12.60 9.26 22.98
C PHE A 161 -13.92 8.93 23.68
N VAL A 162 -14.84 8.25 23.00
CA VAL A 162 -16.15 7.86 23.53
C VAL A 162 -16.31 6.35 23.39
N PRO A 163 -16.11 5.57 24.47
CA PRO A 163 -16.28 4.13 24.41
C PRO A 163 -17.77 3.78 24.27
N PHE A 164 -18.12 3.16 23.16
CA PHE A 164 -19.41 2.52 22.89
C PHE A 164 -19.19 1.09 22.38
#